data_AF-A0A0F7CTD4-F1
#
_entry.id   AF-A0A0F7CTD4-F1
#
_cell.length_a   1.000
_cell.length_b   1.000
_cell.length_c   1.000
_cell.angle_alpha   90.00
_cell.angle_beta   90.00
_cell.angle_gamma   90.00
#
_symmetry.space_group_name_H-M   'P 1'
#
loop_
_entity.id
_entity.type
_entity.pdbx_description
1 polymer ?
#
loop_
_entity_poly.entity_id
_entity_poly.type
_entity_poly.pdbx_seq_one_letter_code
_entity_poly.pdbx_strand_id
1 'polypeptide(L)'
;MLNHNHSVTAVILALMVTFVCAVPQSVHAQTPPATTSPPDPLPSMVITRDMAIAIATPYIPEAVQQIGYFINSLAGNTLEGYVIVTFEIPSTVSKQELGWIEGPDTELENTGFLPLDTFNTLSFKIDGSTGVLLLKKAVDREPPPLIYLGPVPVERHNWWWLAVLIAALAVGLSAFLLARRKRLNGPVLR
;
A
#
# COMPACT_ATOMS: atom_id res chain seq x y z
N MET A 1 -43.05 -5.14 41.46
CA MET A 1 -43.85 -3.95 41.11
C MET A 1 -43.47 -3.54 39.70
N LEU A 2 -44.39 -3.77 38.76
CA LEU A 2 -44.28 -3.42 37.33
C LEU A 2 -44.67 -1.95 37.13
N ASN A 3 -43.95 -1.25 36.24
CA ASN A 3 -44.38 -0.03 35.54
C ASN A 3 -43.68 -0.14 34.17
N HIS A 4 -44.27 -0.54 33.04
CA HIS A 4 -45.56 -0.22 32.41
C HIS A 4 -45.72 1.28 32.10
N ASN A 5 -44.93 1.77 31.13
CA ASN A 5 -45.30 2.92 30.31
C ASN A 5 -45.20 2.53 28.84
N HIS A 6 -46.36 2.13 28.33
CA HIS A 6 -46.67 1.90 26.94
C HIS A 6 -46.82 3.24 26.19
N SER A 7 -46.30 3.25 24.95
CA SER A 7 -47.08 3.60 23.75
C SER A 7 -47.88 4.92 23.75
N VAL A 8 -47.33 5.97 23.13
CA VAL A 8 -48.11 6.93 22.33
C VAL A 8 -47.21 7.42 21.17
N THR A 9 -47.81 7.67 20.00
CA THR A 9 -47.23 8.16 18.71
C THR A 9 -46.43 7.12 17.90
N ALA A 10 -47.00 6.25 17.06
CA ALA A 10 -48.19 6.30 16.19
C ALA A 10 -48.23 7.48 15.21
N VAL A 11 -47.83 7.19 13.97
CA VAL A 11 -48.47 7.65 12.72
C VAL A 11 -48.35 9.14 12.38
N ILE A 12 -47.33 9.50 11.59
CA ILE A 12 -47.48 10.49 10.52
C ILE A 12 -46.98 9.84 9.22
N LEU A 13 -47.91 9.13 8.61
CA LEU A 13 -47.89 8.71 7.23
C LEU A 13 -48.38 9.89 6.38
N ALA A 14 -47.78 10.09 5.20
CA ALA A 14 -48.36 10.75 4.04
C ALA A 14 -48.53 12.29 4.02
N LEU A 15 -47.57 12.97 3.40
CA LEU A 15 -47.81 14.11 2.50
C LEU A 15 -46.65 14.15 1.48
N MET A 16 -46.70 13.47 0.34
CA MET A 16 -47.35 13.93 -0.90
C MET A 16 -47.11 15.42 -1.18
N VAL A 17 -45.94 15.77 -1.70
CA VAL A 17 -45.84 16.74 -2.83
C VAL A 17 -44.65 16.33 -3.71
N THR A 18 -44.94 15.51 -4.71
CA THR A 18 -44.17 15.38 -5.94
C THR A 18 -44.20 16.72 -6.69
N PHE A 19 -43.20 17.57 -6.47
CA PHE A 19 -42.99 18.74 -7.32
C PHE A 19 -42.10 18.32 -8.51
N VAL A 20 -42.71 17.66 -9.49
CA VAL A 20 -42.11 17.48 -10.81
C VAL A 20 -42.21 18.83 -11.52
N CYS A 21 -41.18 19.66 -11.37
CA CYS A 21 -41.00 20.82 -12.24
C CYS A 21 -40.74 20.30 -13.66
N ALA A 22 -41.77 20.36 -14.50
CA ALA A 22 -41.62 20.28 -15.94
C ALA A 22 -40.72 21.43 -16.40
N VAL A 23 -39.46 21.13 -16.70
CA VAL A 23 -38.54 22.07 -17.34
C VAL A 23 -39.03 22.26 -18.77
N PRO A 24 -39.29 23.51 -19.23
CA PRO A 24 -39.62 23.75 -20.63
C PRO A 24 -38.42 23.37 -21.50
N GLN A 25 -38.62 22.39 -22.38
CA GLN A 25 -37.68 22.10 -23.46
C GLN A 25 -37.64 23.30 -24.40
N SER A 26 -36.64 24.16 -24.25
CA SER A 26 -36.31 25.12 -25.29
C SER A 26 -35.74 24.34 -26.47
N VAL A 27 -36.50 24.26 -27.56
CA VAL A 27 -36.01 23.76 -28.84
C VAL A 27 -35.00 24.80 -29.35
N HIS A 28 -33.72 24.60 -29.05
CA HIS A 28 -32.66 25.35 -29.69
C HIS A 28 -32.50 24.85 -31.11
N ALA A 29 -32.58 25.80 -32.03
CA ALA A 29 -32.29 25.64 -33.45
C ALA A 29 -30.98 24.87 -33.63
N GLN A 30 -30.99 23.86 -34.50
CA GLN A 30 -29.80 23.13 -34.91
C GLN A 30 -28.85 24.09 -35.65
N THR A 31 -27.83 24.54 -34.93
CA THR A 31 -26.61 25.11 -35.51
C THR A 31 -25.93 24.03 -36.37
N PRO A 32 -25.44 24.35 -37.58
CA PRO A 32 -24.79 23.41 -38.49
C PRO A 32 -23.64 22.63 -37.82
N PRO A 33 -23.30 21.42 -38.31
CA PRO A 33 -22.25 20.60 -37.74
C PRO A 33 -20.93 21.38 -37.78
N ALA A 34 -20.45 21.77 -36.61
CA ALA A 34 -19.12 22.32 -36.45
C ALA A 34 -18.12 21.29 -36.98
N THR A 35 -17.31 21.71 -37.94
CA THR A 35 -16.09 21.01 -38.34
C THR A 35 -15.33 20.66 -37.07
N THR A 36 -15.24 19.37 -36.78
CA THR A 36 -14.57 18.82 -35.61
C THR A 36 -13.11 19.25 -35.67
N SER A 37 -12.77 20.30 -34.94
CA SER A 37 -11.39 20.59 -34.58
C SER A 37 -10.82 19.32 -33.94
N PRO A 38 -9.56 18.95 -34.25
CA PRO A 38 -8.92 17.81 -33.62
C PRO A 38 -9.07 17.93 -32.10
N PRO A 39 -9.32 16.82 -31.38
CA PRO A 39 -9.52 16.85 -29.94
C PRO A 39 -8.37 17.62 -29.30
N ASP A 40 -8.72 18.58 -28.44
CA ASP A 40 -7.74 19.38 -27.70
C ASP A 40 -6.68 18.44 -27.11
N PRO A 41 -5.38 18.80 -27.18
CA PRO A 41 -4.34 18.01 -26.58
C PRO A 41 -4.70 17.76 -25.12
N LEU A 42 -4.71 16.48 -24.73
CA LEU A 42 -4.94 16.05 -23.35
C LEU A 42 -4.24 17.01 -22.39
N PRO A 43 -4.90 17.43 -21.29
CA PRO A 43 -4.33 18.40 -20.36
C PRO A 43 -2.96 17.91 -19.94
N SER A 44 -1.93 18.59 -20.43
CA SER A 44 -0.56 18.27 -20.09
C SER A 44 -0.41 18.51 -18.59
N MET A 45 -0.16 17.45 -17.84
CA MET A 45 0.11 17.49 -16.40
C MET A 45 1.12 18.61 -16.10
N VAL A 46 0.69 19.66 -15.41
CA VAL A 46 1.50 20.87 -15.18
C VAL A 46 2.36 20.72 -13.94
N ILE A 47 1.95 19.86 -13.01
CA ILE A 47 2.57 19.74 -11.69
C ILE A 47 3.76 18.80 -11.73
N THR A 48 4.92 19.34 -11.36
CA THR A 48 6.14 18.56 -11.16
C THR A 48 6.08 17.79 -9.84
N ARG A 49 6.93 16.78 -9.71
CA ARG A 49 7.09 16.02 -8.47
C ARG A 49 7.33 16.91 -7.25
N ASP A 50 8.24 17.88 -7.37
CA ASP A 50 8.60 18.76 -6.25
C ASP A 50 7.45 19.67 -5.85
N MET A 51 6.65 20.13 -6.82
CA MET A 51 5.42 20.88 -6.55
C MET A 51 4.39 20.03 -5.81
N ALA A 52 4.17 18.79 -6.24
CA ALA A 52 3.23 17.87 -5.59
C ALA A 52 3.66 17.57 -4.14
N ILE A 53 4.95 17.36 -3.90
CA ILE A 53 5.49 17.18 -2.55
C ILE A 53 5.27 18.45 -1.72
N ALA A 54 5.61 19.63 -2.26
CA ALA A 54 5.44 20.90 -1.56
C ALA A 54 3.96 21.20 -1.21
N ILE A 55 3.02 20.76 -2.05
CA ILE A 55 1.58 20.84 -1.77
C ILE A 55 1.18 19.89 -0.65
N ALA A 56 1.72 18.67 -0.61
CA ALA A 56 1.35 17.66 0.39
C ALA A 56 1.97 17.90 1.77
N THR A 57 3.21 18.40 1.84
CA THR A 57 3.97 18.57 3.10
C THR A 57 3.21 19.34 4.20
N PRO A 58 2.52 20.46 3.93
CA PRO A 58 1.79 21.21 4.96
C PRO A 58 0.65 20.44 5.63
N TYR A 59 0.17 19.36 5.00
CA TYR A 59 -0.90 18.51 5.54
C TYR A 59 -0.38 17.40 6.47
N ILE A 60 0.95 17.22 6.53
CA ILE A 60 1.59 16.27 7.45
C ILE A 60 1.80 16.98 8.79
N PRO A 61 1.27 16.47 9.90
CA PRO A 61 1.49 17.06 11.22
C PRO A 61 2.98 17.07 11.60
N GLU A 62 3.41 18.10 12.32
CA GLU A 62 4.82 18.28 12.70
C GLU A 62 5.38 17.07 13.47
N ALA A 63 4.59 16.46 14.34
CA ALA A 63 4.95 15.26 15.07
C ALA A 63 5.34 14.09 14.14
N VAL A 64 4.71 13.99 12.96
CA VAL A 64 4.98 12.94 11.97
C VAL A 64 6.17 13.28 11.08
N GLN A 65 6.35 14.57 10.76
CA GLN A 65 7.48 15.03 9.92
C GLN A 65 8.84 14.71 10.54
N GLN A 66 8.93 14.70 11.87
CA GLN A 66 10.16 14.40 12.60
C GLN A 66 10.55 12.91 12.58
N ILE A 67 9.61 12.03 12.23
CA ILE A 67 9.75 10.57 12.31
C ILE A 67 10.04 9.96 10.92
N GLY A 68 9.63 10.64 9.85
CA GLY A 68 9.55 10.09 8.50
C GLY A 68 10.81 10.23 7.65
N TYR A 69 11.09 9.21 6.83
CA TYR A 69 11.92 9.33 5.63
C TYR A 69 10.99 9.23 4.42
N PHE A 70 10.93 10.29 3.62
CA PHE A 70 9.94 10.40 2.57
C PHE A 70 10.38 9.67 1.30
N ILE A 71 9.98 8.40 1.15
CA ILE A 71 10.08 7.69 -0.13
C ILE A 71 8.98 8.22 -1.05
N ASN A 72 9.29 9.30 -1.75
CA ASN A 72 8.36 9.92 -2.69
C ASN A 72 8.18 8.98 -3.90
N SER A 73 7.25 8.04 -3.88
CA SER A 73 6.82 7.37 -5.11
C SER A 73 5.76 8.24 -5.79
N LEU A 74 6.04 8.68 -7.01
CA LEU A 74 5.05 9.36 -7.84
C LEU A 74 4.35 8.28 -8.66
N ALA A 75 3.23 7.77 -8.17
CA ALA A 75 2.34 6.91 -8.94
C ALA A 75 1.20 7.81 -9.45
N GLY A 76 1.42 8.45 -10.59
CA GLY A 76 0.39 9.24 -11.26
C GLY A 76 -0.05 8.53 -12.53
N ASN A 77 -1.34 8.26 -12.67
CA ASN A 77 -1.88 7.94 -13.98
C ASN A 77 -2.13 9.26 -14.69
N THR A 78 -1.26 9.64 -15.63
CA THR A 78 -1.43 10.85 -16.45
C THR A 78 -2.77 10.86 -17.20
N LEU A 79 -3.38 9.69 -17.41
CA LEU A 79 -4.70 9.56 -18.03
C LEU A 79 -5.85 9.96 -17.10
N GLU A 80 -5.66 9.92 -15.77
CA GLU A 80 -6.69 10.27 -14.79
C GLU A 80 -6.55 11.70 -14.25
N GLY A 81 -5.52 12.44 -14.68
CA GLY A 81 -5.38 13.87 -14.37
C GLY A 81 -4.98 14.19 -12.93
N TYR A 82 -4.49 13.21 -12.15
CA TYR A 82 -4.02 13.44 -10.79
C TYR A 82 -2.66 12.81 -10.50
N VAL A 83 -2.04 13.28 -9.41
CA VAL A 83 -0.78 12.81 -8.85
C VAL A 83 -1.08 12.17 -7.50
N ILE A 84 -0.49 11.01 -7.19
CA ILE A 84 -0.46 10.50 -5.82
C ILE A 84 0.95 10.68 -5.26
N VAL A 85 1.03 11.36 -4.13
CA VAL A 85 2.24 11.49 -3.33
C VAL A 85 2.11 10.59 -2.11
N THR A 86 2.99 9.61 -1.99
CA THR A 86 3.00 8.68 -0.86
C THR A 86 4.21 8.95 0.03
N PHE A 87 3.98 8.94 1.33
CA PHE A 87 4.98 9.08 2.37
C PHE A 87 4.94 7.84 3.28
N GLU A 88 6.05 7.11 3.32
CA GLU A 88 6.22 6.00 4.26
C GLU A 88 6.79 6.52 5.57
N ILE A 89 6.23 6.07 6.69
CA ILE A 89 6.64 6.44 8.03
C ILE A 89 7.32 5.20 8.65
N PRO A 90 8.63 5.28 8.99
CA PRO A 90 9.35 4.15 9.56
C PRO A 90 8.77 3.66 10.89
N SER A 91 8.18 4.59 11.66
CA SER A 91 7.43 4.27 12.87
C SER A 91 5.94 4.48 12.62
N THR A 92 5.11 3.71 13.30
CA THR A 92 3.65 3.87 13.21
C THR A 92 3.21 5.17 13.85
N VAL A 93 2.16 5.77 13.32
CA VAL A 93 1.52 6.98 13.85
C VAL A 93 0.07 6.68 14.16
N SER A 94 -0.40 7.13 15.31
CA SER A 94 -1.79 6.99 15.71
C SER A 94 -2.72 8.01 15.04
N LYS A 95 -4.02 7.69 14.95
CA LYS A 95 -5.07 8.62 14.49
C LYS A 95 -5.04 9.95 15.26
N GLN A 96 -4.77 9.90 16.56
CA GLN A 96 -4.71 11.09 17.41
C GLN A 96 -3.51 11.98 17.06
N GLU A 97 -2.34 11.39 16.80
CA GLU A 97 -1.14 12.13 16.37
C GLU A 97 -1.30 12.71 14.96
N LEU A 98 -2.06 12.04 14.08
CA LEU A 98 -2.41 12.59 12.77
C LEU A 98 -3.30 13.84 12.89
N GLY A 99 -4.16 13.91 13.90
CA GLY A 99 -5.09 15.03 14.09
C GLY A 99 -6.06 15.23 12.91
N TRP A 100 -6.17 14.25 12.01
CA TRP A 100 -7.05 14.31 10.85
C TRP A 100 -8.47 13.93 11.26
N ILE A 101 -9.44 14.71 10.76
CA ILE A 101 -10.86 14.45 10.96
C ILE A 101 -11.35 13.71 9.71
N GLU A 102 -11.95 12.53 9.89
CA GLU A 102 -12.55 11.78 8.77
C GLU A 102 -13.61 12.60 8.06
N GLY A 103 -13.61 12.54 6.73
CA GLY A 103 -14.45 13.39 5.90
C GLY A 103 -14.39 12.98 4.43
N PRO A 104 -15.07 13.72 3.55
CA PRO A 104 -15.09 13.41 2.11
C PRO A 104 -13.71 13.51 1.44
N ASP A 105 -12.77 14.25 2.05
CA ASP A 105 -11.40 14.47 1.60
C ASP A 105 -10.37 13.71 2.45
N THR A 106 -10.81 12.88 3.39
CA THR A 106 -9.94 12.24 4.40
C THR A 106 -10.37 10.81 4.65
N GLU A 107 -9.55 9.86 4.21
CA GLU A 107 -9.73 8.42 4.42
C GLU A 107 -8.72 7.87 5.42
N LEU A 108 -9.20 7.08 6.39
CA LEU A 108 -8.36 6.35 7.33
C LEU A 108 -8.62 4.86 7.16
N GLU A 109 -7.67 4.14 6.56
CA GLU A 109 -7.81 2.73 6.23
C GLU A 109 -6.82 1.91 7.07
N ASN A 110 -7.33 1.25 8.09
CA ASN A 110 -6.55 0.33 8.93
C ASN A 110 -6.98 -1.12 8.66
N THR A 111 -6.64 -1.61 7.48
CA THR A 111 -6.97 -2.96 7.01
C THR A 111 -5.81 -3.96 7.18
N GLY A 112 -4.65 -3.51 7.67
CA GLY A 112 -3.45 -4.33 7.82
C GLY A 112 -3.31 -5.03 9.19
N PHE A 113 -2.07 -5.09 9.68
CA PHE A 113 -1.68 -5.84 10.89
C PHE A 113 -1.28 -4.93 12.06
N LEU A 114 -1.25 -3.62 11.85
CA LEU A 114 -0.93 -2.68 12.91
C LEU A 114 -2.07 -2.61 13.93
N PRO A 115 -1.79 -2.14 15.15
CA PRO A 115 -2.85 -1.85 16.13
C PRO A 115 -3.95 -0.98 15.54
N LEU A 116 -5.15 -1.07 16.12
CA LEU A 116 -6.27 -0.21 15.74
C LEU A 116 -5.86 1.26 15.79
N ASP A 117 -6.34 2.06 14.83
CA ASP A 117 -6.03 3.48 14.69
C ASP A 117 -4.54 3.81 14.56
N THR A 118 -3.72 2.91 14.01
CA THR A 118 -2.32 3.18 13.69
C THR A 118 -2.01 2.97 12.21
N PHE A 119 -1.13 3.82 11.68
CA PHE A 119 -0.84 3.92 10.26
C PHE A 119 0.66 4.05 10.05
N ASN A 120 1.17 3.60 8.91
CA ASN A 120 2.58 3.74 8.53
C ASN A 120 2.76 4.34 7.13
N THR A 121 1.67 4.63 6.42
CA THR A 121 1.71 5.17 5.06
C THR A 121 0.69 6.29 4.94
N LEU A 122 1.12 7.45 4.44
CA LEU A 122 0.23 8.56 4.10
C LEU A 122 0.25 8.74 2.58
N SER A 123 -0.91 8.90 1.96
CA SER A 123 -1.01 9.22 0.54
C SER A 123 -1.91 10.43 0.31
N PHE A 124 -1.50 11.26 -0.65
CA PHE A 124 -2.14 12.51 -0.99
C PHE A 124 -2.44 12.51 -2.47
N LYS A 125 -3.72 12.55 -2.83
CA LYS A 125 -4.19 12.67 -4.22
C LYS A 125 -4.31 14.15 -4.55
N ILE A 126 -3.57 14.62 -5.54
CA ILE A 126 -3.51 16.03 -5.94
C ILE A 126 -3.92 16.12 -7.41
N ASP A 127 -4.82 17.04 -7.74
CA ASP A 127 -5.18 17.34 -9.12
C ASP A 127 -3.96 17.83 -9.88
N GLY A 128 -3.60 17.15 -10.97
CA GLY A 128 -2.35 17.36 -11.72
C GLY A 128 -2.34 18.64 -12.57
N SER A 129 -3.47 19.34 -12.67
CA SER A 129 -3.62 20.59 -13.42
C SER A 129 -3.69 21.81 -12.51
N THR A 130 -4.42 21.70 -11.39
CA THR A 130 -4.72 22.81 -10.48
C THR A 130 -3.88 22.81 -9.21
N GLY A 131 -3.39 21.64 -8.80
CA GLY A 131 -2.64 21.46 -7.55
C GLY A 131 -3.53 21.42 -6.32
N VAL A 132 -4.85 21.30 -6.52
CA VAL A 132 -5.80 21.13 -5.44
C VAL A 132 -5.63 19.73 -4.84
N LEU A 133 -5.53 19.66 -3.51
CA LEU A 133 -5.56 18.40 -2.79
C LEU A 133 -6.98 17.82 -2.83
N LEU A 134 -7.11 16.65 -3.44
CA LEU A 134 -8.39 15.94 -3.62
C LEU A 134 -8.68 14.98 -2.46
N LEU A 135 -7.65 14.29 -1.95
CA LEU A 135 -7.79 13.28 -0.91
C LEU A 135 -6.52 13.19 -0.06
N LYS A 136 -6.70 13.11 1.27
CA LYS A 136 -5.70 12.66 2.24
C LYS A 136 -6.08 11.26 2.67
N LYS A 137 -5.13 10.34 2.66
CA LYS A 137 -5.40 8.96 3.04
C LYS A 137 -4.29 8.43 3.93
N ALA A 138 -4.64 7.90 5.09
CA ALA A 138 -3.71 7.15 5.94
C ALA A 138 -4.02 5.66 5.79
N VAL A 139 -3.00 4.87 5.51
CA VAL A 139 -3.13 3.43 5.27
C VAL A 139 -2.19 2.67 6.21
N ASP A 140 -2.71 1.61 6.80
CA ASP A 140 -1.86 0.53 7.27
C ASP A 140 -1.42 -0.33 6.08
N ARG A 141 -0.13 -0.28 5.76
CA ARG A 141 0.44 -1.13 4.74
C ARG A 141 0.24 -2.59 5.14
N GLU A 142 -0.56 -3.32 4.36
CA GLU A 142 -0.49 -4.78 4.37
C GLU A 142 0.98 -5.18 4.18
N PRO A 143 1.54 -6.11 4.99
CA PRO A 143 2.87 -6.62 4.75
C PRO A 143 2.97 -6.97 3.28
N PRO A 144 4.08 -6.62 2.60
CA PRO A 144 4.25 -6.95 1.19
C PRO A 144 3.78 -8.38 1.03
N PRO A 145 2.82 -8.63 0.10
CA PRO A 145 2.10 -9.90 0.05
C PRO A 145 3.16 -10.95 0.21
N LEU A 146 3.03 -11.80 1.26
CA LEU A 146 4.05 -12.81 1.58
C LEU A 146 4.42 -13.35 0.23
N ILE A 147 5.63 -13.03 -0.25
CA ILE A 147 6.05 -13.53 -1.54
C ILE A 147 6.04 -14.99 -1.22
N TYR A 148 5.02 -15.69 -1.70
CA TYR A 148 4.99 -17.11 -1.72
C TYR A 148 6.12 -17.36 -2.69
N LEU A 149 7.33 -17.43 -2.13
CA LEU A 149 8.49 -18.02 -2.72
C LEU A 149 8.03 -19.45 -2.90
N GLY A 150 7.18 -19.65 -3.92
CA GLY A 150 6.62 -20.94 -4.28
C GLY A 150 7.81 -21.87 -4.25
N PRO A 151 7.62 -23.03 -3.58
CA PRO A 151 8.67 -23.77 -2.88
C PRO A 151 9.99 -23.46 -3.54
N VAL A 152 10.81 -22.59 -2.89
CA VAL A 152 12.07 -22.05 -3.43
C VAL A 152 12.58 -23.11 -4.36
N PRO A 153 12.59 -22.90 -5.71
CA PRO A 153 13.01 -23.95 -6.60
C PRO A 153 14.31 -24.39 -5.98
N VAL A 154 14.32 -25.63 -5.50
CA VAL A 154 15.55 -26.23 -5.04
C VAL A 154 16.27 -26.32 -6.37
N GLU A 155 16.93 -25.22 -6.76
CA GLU A 155 18.09 -25.23 -7.61
C GLU A 155 18.77 -26.49 -7.14
N ARG A 156 18.95 -27.45 -8.05
CA ARG A 156 19.66 -28.68 -7.77
C ARG A 156 21.01 -28.24 -7.22
N HIS A 157 21.05 -27.99 -5.93
CA HIS A 157 22.09 -27.28 -5.23
C HIS A 157 23.05 -28.39 -4.95
N ASN A 158 23.78 -28.71 -6.02
CA ASN A 158 24.97 -29.51 -6.09
C ASN A 158 25.03 -30.65 -5.07
N TRP A 159 24.06 -31.57 -5.10
CA TRP A 159 24.17 -32.84 -4.36
C TRP A 159 25.50 -33.58 -4.64
N TRP A 160 26.14 -33.28 -5.77
CA TRP A 160 27.47 -33.79 -6.10
C TRP A 160 28.57 -33.30 -5.14
N TRP A 161 28.53 -32.08 -4.60
CA TRP A 161 29.55 -31.64 -3.62
C TRP A 161 29.43 -32.42 -2.31
N LEU A 162 28.20 -32.72 -1.88
CA LEU A 162 27.91 -33.55 -0.71
C LEU A 162 28.44 -34.97 -0.91
N ALA A 163 28.22 -35.56 -2.09
CA ALA A 163 28.78 -36.87 -2.44
C ALA A 163 30.33 -36.86 -2.45
N VAL A 164 30.96 -35.81 -2.98
CA VAL A 164 32.42 -35.64 -2.96
C VAL A 164 32.95 -35.55 -1.52
N LEU A 165 32.28 -34.79 -0.65
CA LEU A 165 32.67 -34.66 0.76
C LEU A 165 32.55 -35.98 1.53
N ILE A 166 31.47 -36.73 1.30
CA ILE A 166 31.28 -38.06 1.91
C ILE A 166 32.35 -39.05 1.43
N ALA A 167 32.66 -39.05 0.13
CA ALA A 167 33.71 -39.91 -0.43
C ALA A 167 35.10 -39.57 0.15
N ALA A 168 35.43 -38.29 0.26
CA ALA A 168 36.69 -37.84 0.86
C ALA A 168 36.82 -38.27 2.32
N LEU A 169 35.74 -38.16 3.11
CA LEU A 169 35.69 -38.63 4.49
C LEU A 169 35.88 -40.15 4.61
N ALA A 170 35.25 -40.93 3.74
CA ALA A 170 35.39 -42.39 3.74
C ALA A 170 36.83 -42.84 3.43
N VAL A 171 37.48 -42.19 2.46
CA VAL A 171 38.90 -42.45 2.12
C VAL A 171 39.81 -42.07 3.28
N GLY A 172 39.59 -40.89 3.89
CA GLY A 172 40.37 -40.43 5.04
C GLY A 172 40.25 -41.37 6.25
N LEU A 173 39.04 -41.83 6.57
CA LEU A 173 38.79 -42.78 7.65
C LEU A 173 39.46 -44.13 7.39
N SER A 174 39.38 -44.64 6.15
CA SER A 174 40.02 -45.90 5.76
C SER A 174 41.55 -45.83 5.91
N ALA A 175 42.16 -44.74 5.45
CA ALA A 175 43.60 -44.51 5.61
C ALA A 175 44.01 -44.41 7.09
N PHE A 176 43.22 -43.70 7.90
CA PHE A 176 43.46 -43.58 9.33
C PHE A 176 43.42 -44.93 10.06
N LEU A 177 42.42 -45.76 9.76
CA LEU A 177 42.29 -47.10 10.35
C LEU A 177 43.46 -48.02 9.95
N LEU A 178 43.90 -47.96 8.70
CA LEU A 178 45.07 -48.71 8.23
C LEU A 178 46.36 -48.25 8.92
N ALA A 179 46.57 -46.95 9.07
CA ALA A 179 47.72 -46.39 9.78
C ALA A 179 47.71 -46.80 11.26
N ARG A 180 46.54 -46.78 11.92
CA ARG A 180 46.37 -47.22 13.30
C ARG A 180 46.69 -48.72 13.45
N ARG A 181 46.21 -49.56 12.53
CA ARG A 181 46.51 -51.00 12.53
C ARG A 181 48.01 -51.28 12.39
N LYS A 182 48.73 -50.54 11.53
CA LYS A 182 50.19 -50.66 11.39
C LYS A 182 50.93 -50.31 12.67
N ARG A 183 50.50 -49.27 13.41
CA ARG A 183 51.12 -48.92 14.71
C ARG A 183 50.92 -50.00 15.76
N LEU A 184 49.75 -50.62 15.81
CA LEU A 184 49.45 -51.70 16.77
C LEU A 184 50.22 -52.99 16.48
N ASN A 185 50.52 -53.27 15.20
CA ASN A 185 51.26 -54.45 14.78
C ASN A 185 52.76 -54.20 14.58
N GLY A 186 53.31 -53.14 15.19
CA GLY A 186 54.75 -52.87 15.15
C GLY A 186 55.56 -54.05 15.72
N PRO A 187 56.79 -54.28 15.22
CA PRO A 187 57.61 -55.40 15.66
C PRO A 187 57.83 -55.31 17.17
N VAL A 188 57.40 -56.35 17.88
CA VAL A 188 57.78 -56.57 19.27
C VAL A 188 59.29 -56.78 19.24
N LEU A 189 60.06 -55.75 19.66
CA LEU A 189 61.50 -55.87 19.86
C LEU A 189 61.71 -57.00 20.88
N ARG A 190 62.10 -58.16 20.38
CA ARG A 190 62.59 -59.29 21.18
C ARG A 190 64.10 -59.24 21.22
#